data_AF-A0A3N6A5V1-F1
#
_entry.id   AF-A0A3N6A5V1-F1
#
_cell.length_a   1.000
_cell.length_b   1.000
_cell.length_c   1.000
_cell.angle_alpha   90.00
_cell.angle_beta   90.00
_cell.angle_gamma   90.00
#
_symmetry.space_group_name_H-M   'P 1'
#
loop_
_entity.id
_entity.type
_entity.pdbx_description
1 polymer ?
#
loop_
_entity_poly.entity_id
_entity_poly.type
_entity_poly.pdbx_seq_one_letter_code
_entity_poly.pdbx_strand_id
1 'polypeptide(L)'
;MRLALERRLRAHRARVLIRSFDYRQRHHARGVWFRLRRVLADASAVYAVSEQDAQRLVAEGQRIEPVGSELQPPKLILRAPASRVAQLASAQPVPVRLGA
;
A
#
# COMPACT_ATOMS: atom_id res chain seq x y z
N MET A 1 -5.66 -34.76 5.36
CA MET A 1 -6.13 -34.49 3.98
C MET A 1 -6.76 -33.09 3.79
N ARG A 2 -7.66 -32.66 4.69
CA ARG A 2 -8.36 -31.35 4.64
C ARG A 2 -7.44 -30.11 4.62
N LEU A 3 -6.41 -30.09 5.47
CA LEU A 3 -5.45 -28.98 5.57
C LEU A 3 -4.63 -28.76 4.29
N ALA A 4 -4.27 -29.82 3.57
CA ALA A 4 -3.53 -29.72 2.31
C ALA A 4 -4.40 -29.11 1.18
N LEU A 5 -5.69 -29.44 1.18
CA LEU A 5 -6.69 -28.89 0.26
C LEU A 5 -6.93 -27.41 0.54
N GLU A 6 -7.09 -27.01 1.80
CA GLU A 6 -7.24 -25.60 2.20
C GLU A 6 -6.03 -24.75 1.82
N ARG A 7 -4.81 -25.30 1.96
CA ARG A 7 -3.58 -24.63 1.57
C ARG A 7 -3.50 -24.43 0.07
N ARG A 8 -3.86 -25.44 -0.73
CA ARG A 8 -3.93 -25.34 -2.20
C ARG A 8 -5.01 -24.34 -2.63
N LEU A 9 -6.16 -24.33 -1.97
CA LEU A 9 -7.24 -23.39 -2.24
C LEU A 9 -6.81 -21.93 -1.96
N ARG A 10 -6.14 -21.68 -0.82
CA ARG A 10 -5.57 -20.36 -0.49
C ARG A 10 -4.54 -19.91 -1.51
N ALA A 11 -3.60 -20.79 -1.88
CA ALA A 11 -2.59 -20.48 -2.88
C ALA A 11 -3.17 -20.22 -4.29
N HIS A 12 -4.26 -20.90 -4.64
CA HIS A 12 -4.96 -20.67 -5.89
C HIS A 12 -5.71 -19.33 -5.90
N ARG A 13 -6.43 -19.00 -4.81
CA ARG A 13 -7.10 -17.71 -4.63
C ARG A 13 -6.12 -16.55 -4.66
N ALA A 14 -4.96 -16.69 -4.00
CA ALA A 14 -3.89 -15.68 -4.05
C ALA A 14 -3.41 -15.44 -5.49
N ARG A 15 -3.16 -16.50 -6.26
CA ARG A 15 -2.74 -16.39 -7.67
C ARG A 15 -3.80 -15.77 -8.57
N VAL A 16 -5.08 -16.09 -8.36
CA VAL A 16 -6.19 -15.48 -9.11
C VAL A 16 -6.33 -14.00 -8.76
N LEU A 17 -6.18 -13.64 -7.49
CA LEU A 17 -6.15 -12.24 -7.05
C LEU A 17 -5.02 -11.46 -7.75
N ILE A 18 -3.80 -11.99 -7.73
CA ILE A 18 -2.63 -11.40 -8.40
C ILE A 18 -2.87 -11.27 -9.91
N ARG A 19 -3.31 -12.32 -10.61
CA ARG A 19 -3.59 -12.23 -12.06
C ARG A 19 -4.71 -11.27 -12.39
N SER A 20 -5.78 -11.25 -11.61
CA SER A 20 -6.89 -10.32 -11.81
C SER A 20 -6.44 -8.88 -11.59
N PHE A 21 -5.51 -8.68 -10.66
CA PHE A 21 -4.87 -7.40 -10.40
C PHE A 21 -3.99 -6.99 -11.58
N ASP A 22 -3.07 -7.84 -12.04
CA ASP A 22 -2.22 -7.57 -13.20
C ASP A 22 -3.04 -7.29 -14.47
N TYR A 23 -4.13 -8.03 -14.68
CA TYR A 23 -5.03 -7.85 -15.81
C TYR A 23 -5.76 -6.50 -15.77
N ARG A 24 -6.26 -6.09 -14.60
CA ARG A 24 -6.83 -4.74 -14.40
C ARG A 24 -5.77 -3.65 -14.58
N GLN A 25 -4.55 -3.90 -14.13
CA GLN A 25 -3.44 -2.95 -14.24
C GLN A 25 -2.97 -2.76 -15.70
N ARG A 26 -3.10 -3.76 -16.59
CA ARG A 26 -2.74 -3.60 -18.01
C ARG A 26 -3.45 -2.46 -18.73
N HIS A 27 -4.69 -2.16 -18.34
CA HIS A 27 -5.49 -1.10 -18.96
C HIS A 27 -5.66 0.15 -18.08
N HIS A 28 -5.42 0.05 -16.77
CA HIS A 28 -5.52 1.18 -15.82
C HIS A 28 -4.18 1.76 -15.34
N ALA A 29 -3.04 1.08 -15.55
CA ALA A 29 -1.74 1.53 -15.04
C ALA A 29 -1.10 2.65 -15.89
N ARG A 30 -1.84 3.73 -16.17
CA ARG A 30 -1.37 4.98 -16.85
C ARG A 30 -0.26 5.70 -16.05
N GLY A 31 0.86 5.03 -15.81
CA GLY A 31 1.95 5.50 -14.97
C GLY A 31 1.67 5.46 -13.47
N VAL A 32 0.54 4.89 -12.99
CA VAL A 32 0.20 4.83 -11.54
C VAL A 32 1.30 4.15 -10.74
N TRP A 33 1.81 3.01 -11.22
CA TRP A 33 2.94 2.31 -10.57
C TRP A 33 4.22 3.12 -10.57
N PHE A 34 4.48 3.87 -11.64
CA PHE A 34 5.63 4.75 -11.72
C PHE A 34 5.50 5.93 -10.75
N ARG A 35 4.33 6.56 -10.67
CA ARG A 35 4.03 7.62 -9.69
C ARG A 35 4.17 7.10 -8.26
N LEU A 36 3.65 5.91 -7.97
CA LEU A 36 3.78 5.29 -6.66
C LEU A 36 5.24 5.01 -6.33
N ARG A 37 6.00 4.41 -7.27
CA ARG A 37 7.44 4.18 -7.10
C ARG A 37 8.20 5.48 -6.82
N ARG A 38 7.87 6.57 -7.51
CA ARG A 38 8.47 7.88 -7.26
C ARG A 38 8.15 8.41 -5.86
N VAL A 39 6.88 8.34 -5.44
CA VAL A 39 6.46 8.70 -4.08
C VAL A 39 7.25 7.92 -3.02
N LEU A 40 7.44 6.61 -3.25
CA LEU A 40 8.18 5.73 -2.34
C LEU A 40 9.70 5.96 -2.38
N ALA A 41 10.26 6.30 -3.55
CA ALA A 41 11.69 6.59 -3.69
C ALA A 41 12.11 7.86 -2.92
N ASP A 42 11.20 8.83 -2.83
CA ASP A 42 11.41 10.07 -2.09
C ASP A 42 11.12 9.92 -0.58
N ALA A 43 10.65 8.75 -0.12
CA ALA A 43 10.34 8.49 1.28
C ALA A 43 11.52 7.80 1.98
N SER A 44 11.86 8.24 3.19
CA SER A 44 12.92 7.59 4.00
C SER A 44 12.48 6.26 4.62
N ALA A 45 11.18 6.12 4.90
CA ALA A 45 10.57 4.93 5.47
C ALA A 45 9.08 4.89 5.14
N VAL A 46 8.47 3.71 5.22
CA VAL A 46 7.05 3.49 4.93
C VAL A 46 6.42 2.70 6.06
N TYR A 47 5.21 3.09 6.45
CA TYR A 47 4.47 2.48 7.54
C TYR A 47 3.04 2.22 7.13
N ALA A 48 2.47 1.12 7.59
CA ALA A 48 1.03 0.90 7.64
C ALA A 48 0.54 1.40 9.00
N VAL A 49 -0.55 2.17 9.00
CA VAL A 49 -1.18 2.71 10.21
C VAL A 49 -2.66 2.35 10.22
N SER A 50 -3.29 2.45 11.38
CA SER A 50 -4.74 2.31 11.52
C SER A 50 -5.49 3.42 10.77
N GLU A 51 -6.76 3.20 10.46
CA GLU A 51 -7.61 4.22 9.83
C GLU A 51 -7.78 5.45 10.74
N GLN A 52 -7.92 5.26 12.05
CA GLN A 52 -8.02 6.35 13.02
C GLN A 52 -6.75 7.22 13.01
N ASP A 53 -5.56 6.60 12.95
CA ASP A 53 -4.30 7.33 12.89
C ASP A 53 -4.14 8.06 11.57
N ALA A 54 -4.56 7.45 10.47
CA ALA A 54 -4.57 8.09 9.16
C ALA A 54 -5.50 9.32 9.13
N GLN A 55 -6.69 9.23 9.73
CA GLN A 55 -7.62 10.37 9.85
C GLN A 55 -7.04 11.50 10.70
N ARG A 56 -6.34 11.18 11.80
CA ARG A 56 -5.63 12.18 12.62
C ARG A 56 -4.56 12.90 11.82
N LEU A 57 -3.74 12.17 11.07
CA LEU A 57 -2.73 12.76 10.19
C LEU A 57 -3.36 13.66 9.11
N VAL A 58 -4.50 13.27 8.54
CA VAL A 58 -5.24 14.13 7.59
C VAL A 58 -5.73 15.41 8.26
N ALA A 59 -6.31 15.31 9.47
CA ALA A 59 -6.76 16.47 10.25
C ALA A 59 -5.61 17.41 10.65
N GLU A 60 -4.41 16.87 10.86
CA GLU A 60 -3.17 17.63 11.09
C GLU A 60 -2.62 18.31 9.82
N GLY A 61 -3.27 18.12 8.67
CA GLY A 61 -2.87 18.73 7.40
C GLY A 61 -1.74 18.00 6.67
N GLN A 62 -1.49 16.73 6.99
CA GLN A 62 -0.49 15.94 6.26
C GLN A 62 -0.91 15.75 4.79
N ARG A 63 0.06 15.80 3.88
CA ARG A 63 -0.21 15.76 2.45
C ARG A 63 -0.69 14.38 2.01
N ILE A 64 -1.84 14.34 1.37
CA ILE A 64 -2.37 13.16 0.70
C ILE A 64 -1.73 13.02 -0.69
N GLU A 65 -1.22 11.84 -1.00
CA GLU A 65 -0.66 11.52 -2.30
C GLU A 65 -1.77 11.05 -3.25
N PRO A 66 -2.00 11.73 -4.39
CA PRO A 66 -3.14 11.47 -5.28
C PRO A 66 -3.08 10.08 -5.91
N VAL A 67 -1.88 9.51 -6.07
CA VAL A 67 -1.69 8.17 -6.65
C VAL A 67 -2.45 7.09 -5.89
N GLY A 68 -2.72 7.29 -4.61
CA GLY A 68 -3.45 6.32 -3.79
C GLY A 68 -4.89 6.10 -4.24
N SER A 69 -5.59 7.13 -4.73
CA SER A 69 -6.97 7.01 -5.23
C SER A 69 -7.04 6.32 -6.59
N GLU A 70 -5.94 6.31 -7.34
CA GLU A 70 -5.81 5.64 -8.64
C GLU A 70 -5.53 4.13 -8.50
N LEU A 71 -5.25 3.64 -7.28
CA LEU A 71 -5.06 2.21 -7.01
C LEU A 71 -6.42 1.50 -6.89
N GLN A 72 -6.43 0.20 -7.18
CA GLN A 72 -7.58 -0.67 -6.93
C GLN A 72 -7.20 -1.84 -6.00
N PRO A 73 -7.74 -1.91 -4.78
CA PRO A 73 -8.65 -0.94 -4.17
C PRO A 73 -7.94 0.40 -3.88
N PRO A 74 -8.67 1.53 -3.81
CA PRO A 74 -8.12 2.82 -3.42
C PRO A 74 -7.42 2.74 -2.07
N LYS A 75 -6.30 3.45 -1.95
CA LYS A 75 -5.51 3.55 -0.72
C LYS A 75 -5.32 5.00 -0.33
N LEU A 76 -5.45 5.30 0.96
CA LEU A 76 -5.00 6.57 1.50
C LEU A 76 -3.47 6.48 1.69
N ILE A 77 -2.74 7.30 0.94
CA ILE A 77 -1.28 7.41 1.06
C ILE A 77 -0.98 8.82 1.55
N LEU A 78 -0.24 8.91 2.65
CA LEU A 78 0.10 10.17 3.31
C LEU A 78 1.62 10.33 3.36
N ARG A 79 2.10 11.55 3.10
CA ARG A 79 3.48 11.94 3.41
C ARG A 79 3.47 12.73 4.71
N ALA A 80 4.20 12.22 5.70
CA ALA A 80 4.33 12.84 7.02
C ALA A 80 5.79 12.78 7.52
N PRO A 81 6.21 13.68 8.42
CA PRO A 81 7.53 13.63 9.05
C PRO A 81 7.75 12.33 9.82
N ALA A 82 8.95 11.75 9.73
CA ALA A 82 9.29 10.49 10.42
C ALA A 82 9.10 10.58 11.94
N SER A 83 9.43 11.72 12.54
CA SER A 83 9.22 11.99 13.97
C SER A 83 7.76 11.91 14.38
N ARG A 84 6.84 12.31 13.51
CA ARG A 84 5.40 12.25 13.77
C ARG A 84 4.87 10.82 13.66
N VAL A 85 5.33 10.07 12.66
CA VAL A 85 4.91 8.66 12.46
C VAL A 85 5.40 7.77 13.60
N ALA A 86 6.61 8.02 14.12
CA ALA A 86 7.18 7.27 15.25
C ALA A 86 6.35 7.38 16.55
N GLN A 87 5.50 8.40 16.68
CA GLN A 87 4.62 8.59 17.84
C GLN A 87 3.28 7.82 17.71
N LEU A 88 3.00 7.22 16.54
CA LEU A 88 1.77 6.48 16.30
C LEU A 88 1.91 5.06 16.82
N ALA A 89 1.07 4.68 17.79
CA ALA A 89 1.07 3.34 18.34
C ALA A 89 0.75 2.25 17.30
N SER A 90 0.01 2.60 16.24
CA SER A 90 -0.36 1.65 15.18
C SER A 90 0.66 1.53 14.05
N ALA A 91 1.75 2.30 14.07
CA ALA A 91 2.72 2.31 12.99
C ALA A 91 3.46 0.97 12.87
N GLN A 92 3.21 0.28 11.76
CA GLN A 92 3.88 -0.98 11.39
C GLN A 92 4.79 -0.73 10.20
N PRO A 93 6.11 -0.94 10.32
CA PRO A 93 7.05 -0.69 9.23
C PRO A 93 6.75 -1.63 8.05
N VAL A 94 6.66 -1.06 6.85
CA VAL A 94 6.47 -1.80 5.60
C VAL A 94 7.81 -1.83 4.87
N PRO A 95 8.47 -3.00 4.75
CA PRO A 95 9.73 -3.08 4.02
C PRO A 95 9.48 -2.82 2.54
N VAL A 96 9.92 -1.65 2.06
CA VAL A 96 9.97 -1.32 0.64
C VAL A 96 11.38 -1.55 0.13
N ARG A 97 11.50 -2.42 -0.87
CA ARG A 97 12.75 -2.60 -1.62
C ARG A 97 12.60 -1.90 -2.94
N LEU A 98 13.51 -0.99 -3.25
CA LEU A 98 13.74 -0.57 -4.62
C LEU A 98 14.30 -1.80 -5.34
N GLY A 99 13.47 -2.48 -6.12
CA GLY A 99 13.88 -3.70 -6.81
C GLY A 99 15.04 -3.43 -7.77
N ALA A 100 15.91 -4.42 -7.92
CA ALA A 100 16.84 -4.54 -9.05
C ALA A 100 16.09 -4.99 -10.31
#